data_AF-E3KZ43-F1
#
_entry.id   AF-E3KZ43-F1
#
_cell.length_a   1.000
_cell.length_b   1.000
_cell.length_c   1.000
_cell.angle_alpha   90.00
_cell.angle_beta   90.00
_cell.angle_gamma   90.00
#
_symmetry.space_group_name_H-M   'P 1'
#
loop_
_entity.id
_entity.type
_entity.pdbx_description
1 polymer ?
#
loop_
_entity_poly.entity_id
_entity_poly.type
_entity_poly.pdbx_seq_one_letter_code
_entity_poly.pdbx_strand_id
1 'polypeptide(L)'
;MQKESGWLSNPFHQQILVKYFLELSRPLLQKIFEYLQKRATSERGISKAKKSLSLRENCSQLAFQIFETQLQLSKNQNHLPLGQLSNENYIAIKFLWNLHPDLVVAELERCAVVNTAIDQYELHRRIITFTTQIAQKTIVENWGLIKKSLIERKELTPTFLKKFESFFQLKAEFPDVFVWSEMYFSGKEPDCKKLRKIGQSALSLYVSMIGYVEYHRRQRGHKDYLETKPPKWELSESVFRDLKEAERSNGVNVWNISHLIHWLGLGQNKRFELCGKDEILNHLMILDTLISSWYIDDITWYESPDRAWLRRTFKEEYDQKLNSLCDTASNIFRDEELLNHIQTLKLQAKENFDYGIISKLINENVAYRLTVKINGLDEQMMVLIKFFQDRNTGSKDGHTNWEAVWDSFPSEVKITLEQREFAQSWLSQLS
;
A
#
# COMPACT_ATOMS: atom_id res chain seq x y z
N MET A 1 25.15 25.42 1.21
CA MET A 1 25.94 24.98 0.03
C MET A 1 27.42 24.91 0.41
N GLN A 2 27.94 23.72 0.75
CA GLN A 2 29.36 23.32 0.62
C GLN A 2 29.61 22.03 1.41
N LYS A 3 29.38 20.91 0.73
CA LYS A 3 30.11 19.62 0.83
C LYS A 3 29.59 18.74 -0.32
N GLU A 4 29.64 19.27 -1.53
CA GLU A 4 29.42 18.44 -2.72
C GLU A 4 30.70 17.65 -3.01
N SER A 5 30.55 16.33 -2.98
CA SER A 5 31.14 15.41 -3.94
C SER A 5 32.65 15.09 -3.88
N GLY A 6 33.09 14.39 -2.83
CA GLY A 6 34.29 13.54 -2.91
C GLY A 6 34.06 12.23 -3.69
N TRP A 7 32.81 11.80 -3.84
CA TRP A 7 32.44 10.56 -4.54
C TRP A 7 32.29 10.73 -6.06
N LEU A 8 31.85 11.90 -6.54
CA LEU A 8 31.57 12.13 -7.97
C LEU A 8 32.84 12.37 -8.81
N SER A 9 34.00 12.63 -8.20
CA SER A 9 35.27 12.88 -8.89
C SER A 9 36.09 11.62 -9.13
N ASN A 10 35.66 10.45 -8.67
CA ASN A 10 36.40 9.21 -8.85
C ASN A 10 36.07 8.56 -10.23
N PRO A 11 37.04 8.52 -11.17
CA PRO A 11 36.81 7.98 -12.52
C PRO A 11 36.39 6.50 -12.54
N PHE A 12 36.77 5.73 -11.51
CA PHE A 12 36.47 4.31 -11.40
C PHE A 12 34.97 4.07 -11.15
N HIS A 13 34.33 4.90 -10.32
CA HIS A 13 32.90 4.82 -10.06
C HIS A 13 32.09 5.27 -11.29
N GLN A 14 32.58 6.27 -12.03
CA GLN A 14 31.95 6.75 -13.26
C GLN A 14 31.98 5.71 -14.39
N GLN A 15 33.10 4.98 -14.54
CA GLN A 15 33.22 3.92 -15.55
C GLN A 15 32.34 2.71 -15.25
N ILE A 16 32.20 2.34 -13.97
CA ILE A 16 31.27 1.29 -13.55
C ILE A 16 29.82 1.73 -13.86
N LEU A 17 29.46 2.97 -13.53
CA LEU A 17 28.12 3.50 -13.80
C LEU A 17 27.77 3.45 -15.29
N VAL A 18 28.64 3.85 -16.21
CA VAL A 18 28.30 3.80 -17.65
C VAL A 18 28.25 2.37 -18.20
N LYS A 19 29.08 1.46 -17.67
CA LYS A 19 29.23 0.09 -18.19
C LYS A 19 28.02 -0.81 -17.92
N TYR A 20 27.31 -0.61 -16.81
CA TYR A 20 26.23 -1.51 -16.39
C TYR A 20 24.82 -1.08 -16.84
N PHE A 21 24.62 0.13 -17.36
CA PHE A 21 23.26 0.62 -17.67
C PHE A 21 22.66 -0.01 -18.94
N LEU A 22 21.32 -0.12 -18.93
CA LEU A 22 20.47 -0.48 -20.08
C LEU A 22 20.88 0.29 -21.34
N GLU A 23 20.87 -0.38 -22.50
CA GLU A 23 21.27 0.21 -23.79
C GLU A 23 20.52 1.51 -24.11
N LEU A 24 19.25 1.61 -23.69
CA LEU A 24 18.39 2.78 -23.90
C LEU A 24 18.77 4.00 -23.05
N SER A 25 19.27 3.80 -21.82
CA SER A 25 19.56 4.89 -20.86
C SER A 25 21.04 5.31 -20.83
N ARG A 26 21.93 4.47 -21.37
CA ARG A 26 23.38 4.70 -21.45
C ARG A 26 23.74 6.04 -22.10
N PRO A 27 23.11 6.49 -23.21
CA PRO A 27 23.47 7.76 -23.86
C PRO A 27 23.20 9.00 -22.98
N LEU A 28 22.10 9.02 -22.23
CA LEU A 28 21.75 10.14 -21.34
C LEU A 28 22.67 10.19 -20.13
N LEU A 29 22.93 9.03 -19.52
CA LEU A 29 23.86 8.92 -18.40
C LEU A 29 25.26 9.41 -18.79
N GLN A 30 25.73 9.03 -19.98
CA GLN A 30 27.01 9.47 -20.51
C GLN A 30 27.06 11.00 -20.72
N LYS A 31 25.99 11.61 -21.28
CA LYS A 31 25.88 13.08 -21.39
C LYS A 31 25.97 13.78 -20.04
N ILE A 32 25.30 13.24 -19.01
CA ILE A 32 25.36 13.78 -17.64
C ILE A 32 26.79 13.67 -17.08
N PHE A 33 27.45 12.53 -17.25
CA PHE A 33 28.83 12.35 -16.78
C PHE A 33 29.82 13.26 -17.50
N GLU A 34 29.76 13.33 -18.83
CA GLU A 34 30.60 14.23 -19.61
C GLU A 34 30.41 15.69 -19.19
N TYR A 35 29.19 16.09 -18.85
CA TYR A 35 28.91 17.41 -18.31
C TYR A 35 29.58 17.63 -16.95
N LEU A 36 29.42 16.70 -16.00
CA LEU A 36 30.01 16.81 -14.67
C LEU A 36 31.54 16.82 -14.72
N GLN A 37 32.15 15.99 -15.57
CA GLN A 37 33.58 15.99 -15.82
C GLN A 37 34.06 17.31 -16.41
N LYS A 38 33.38 17.84 -17.45
CA LYS A 38 33.69 19.16 -18.05
C LYS A 38 33.53 20.30 -17.04
N ARG A 39 32.61 20.20 -16.09
CA ARG A 39 32.44 21.19 -15.00
C ARG A 39 33.56 21.09 -13.96
N ALA A 40 34.05 19.88 -13.67
CA ALA A 40 35.16 19.65 -12.76
C ALA A 40 36.51 20.12 -13.34
N THR A 41 36.65 20.15 -14.68
CA THR A 41 37.90 20.50 -15.37
C THR A 41 37.92 21.92 -15.99
N SER A 42 36.80 22.64 -16.02
CA SER A 42 36.72 23.97 -16.66
C SER A 42 36.73 25.12 -15.65
N GLU A 43 37.85 25.85 -15.60
CA GLU A 43 37.85 27.28 -15.24
C GLU A 43 37.48 28.10 -16.48
N ARG A 44 36.33 28.79 -16.40
CA ARG A 44 35.83 29.86 -17.31
C ARG A 44 35.45 29.44 -18.75
N GLY A 45 34.35 30.05 -19.24
CA GLY A 45 34.21 30.27 -20.69
C GLY A 45 32.88 29.98 -21.39
N ILE A 46 31.84 29.45 -20.74
CA ILE A 46 30.51 29.27 -21.38
C ILE A 46 29.40 29.66 -20.40
N SER A 47 28.33 30.31 -20.88
CA SER A 47 27.15 30.71 -20.09
C SER A 47 26.71 29.57 -19.16
N LYS A 48 26.97 29.74 -17.85
CA LYS A 48 26.65 28.76 -16.81
C LYS A 48 25.17 28.34 -16.84
N ALA A 49 24.29 29.25 -17.25
CA ALA A 49 22.83 29.07 -17.30
C ALA A 49 22.36 28.10 -18.41
N LYS A 50 22.87 28.21 -19.65
CA LYS A 50 22.49 27.27 -20.73
C LYS A 50 22.95 25.85 -20.44
N LYS A 51 24.14 25.73 -19.82
CA LYS A 51 24.75 24.47 -19.42
C LYS A 51 24.00 23.81 -18.25
N SER A 52 23.58 24.58 -17.25
CA SER A 52 22.77 24.05 -16.15
C SER A 52 21.37 23.64 -16.58
N LEU A 53 20.77 24.33 -17.56
CA LEU A 53 19.47 23.96 -18.14
C LEU A 53 19.56 22.59 -18.85
N SER A 54 20.55 22.41 -19.71
CA SER A 54 20.76 21.14 -20.43
C SER A 54 21.05 19.96 -19.49
N LEU A 55 21.80 20.16 -18.41
CA LEU A 55 21.99 19.12 -17.39
C LEU A 55 20.65 18.74 -16.75
N ARG A 56 19.85 19.73 -16.33
CA ARG A 56 18.55 19.52 -15.71
C ARG A 56 17.60 18.76 -16.64
N GLU A 57 17.55 19.12 -17.92
CA GLU A 57 16.75 18.43 -18.95
C GLU A 57 17.19 16.97 -19.13
N ASN A 58 18.50 16.70 -19.22
CA ASN A 58 18.99 15.32 -19.32
C ASN A 58 18.66 14.50 -18.07
N CYS A 59 18.76 15.09 -16.87
CA CYS A 59 18.37 14.44 -15.62
C CYS A 59 16.87 14.15 -15.57
N SER A 60 16.03 15.11 -15.99
CA SER A 60 14.57 14.97 -16.09
C SER A 60 14.20 13.84 -17.04
N GLN A 61 14.78 13.83 -18.25
CA GLN A 61 14.53 12.80 -19.24
C GLN A 61 14.96 11.42 -18.75
N LEU A 62 16.13 11.31 -18.10
CA LEU A 62 16.60 10.04 -17.56
C LEU A 62 15.70 9.54 -16.42
N ALA A 63 15.31 10.41 -15.48
CA ALA A 63 14.40 10.05 -14.40
C ALA A 63 13.08 9.52 -14.94
N PHE A 64 12.47 10.25 -15.89
CA PHE A 64 11.21 9.83 -16.50
C PHE A 64 11.31 8.52 -17.26
N GLN A 65 12.38 8.28 -18.04
CA GLN A 65 12.56 7.01 -18.74
C GLN A 65 12.65 5.81 -17.78
N ILE A 66 13.34 6.01 -16.65
CA ILE A 66 13.40 4.99 -15.60
C ILE A 66 11.99 4.75 -15.04
N PHE A 67 11.25 5.80 -14.69
CA PHE A 67 9.90 5.68 -14.15
C PHE A 67 8.90 5.07 -15.12
N GLU A 68 8.91 5.50 -16.39
CA GLU A 68 8.07 4.97 -17.46
C GLU A 68 8.24 3.46 -17.60
N THR A 69 9.49 3.00 -17.59
CA THR A 69 9.81 1.57 -17.71
C THR A 69 9.46 0.81 -16.42
N GLN A 70 9.88 1.31 -15.25
CA GLN A 70 9.72 0.60 -13.97
C GLN A 70 8.26 0.56 -13.50
N LEU A 71 7.49 1.61 -13.76
CA LEU A 71 6.05 1.67 -13.46
C LEU A 71 5.20 1.08 -14.59
N GLN A 72 5.81 0.65 -15.71
CA GLN A 72 5.12 0.09 -16.88
C GLN A 72 3.99 0.99 -17.40
N LEU A 73 4.27 2.30 -17.53
CA LEU A 73 3.25 3.32 -17.82
C LEU A 73 2.55 3.13 -19.18
N SER A 74 3.16 2.37 -20.09
CA SER A 74 2.55 1.99 -21.37
C SER A 74 1.43 0.93 -21.26
N LYS A 75 1.20 0.35 -20.08
CA LYS A 75 0.20 -0.70 -19.84
C LYS A 75 -0.89 -0.21 -18.89
N ASN A 76 -2.14 -0.31 -19.30
CA ASN A 76 -3.33 0.12 -18.53
C ASN A 76 -3.98 -1.00 -17.69
N GLN A 77 -3.35 -2.17 -17.60
CA GLN A 77 -3.89 -3.31 -16.85
C GLN A 77 -3.78 -3.09 -15.34
N ASN A 78 -4.88 -3.30 -14.61
CA ASN A 78 -4.90 -3.27 -13.16
C ASN A 78 -4.16 -4.47 -12.56
N HIS A 79 -3.53 -4.24 -11.40
CA HIS A 79 -2.75 -5.23 -10.64
C HIS A 79 -1.63 -5.91 -11.43
N LEU A 80 -1.08 -5.23 -12.43
CA LEU A 80 0.04 -5.76 -13.19
C LEU A 80 1.29 -5.85 -12.30
N PRO A 81 1.96 -7.01 -12.19
CA PRO A 81 3.20 -7.12 -11.42
C PRO A 81 4.29 -6.23 -12.03
N LEU A 82 4.93 -5.43 -11.19
CA LEU A 82 6.13 -4.69 -11.54
C LEU A 82 7.35 -5.60 -11.56
N GLY A 83 8.29 -5.30 -12.45
CA GLY A 83 9.60 -5.93 -12.43
C GLY A 83 10.36 -5.56 -11.16
N GLN A 84 11.26 -6.45 -10.73
CA GLN A 84 12.19 -6.13 -9.65
C GLN A 84 13.15 -5.02 -10.10
N LEU A 85 13.33 -4.02 -9.25
CA LEU A 85 14.26 -2.93 -9.46
C LEU A 85 15.67 -3.50 -9.53
N SER A 86 16.30 -3.33 -10.69
CA SER A 86 17.69 -3.76 -10.87
C SER A 86 18.64 -2.86 -10.06
N ASN A 87 19.83 -3.37 -9.75
CA ASN A 87 20.84 -2.57 -9.02
C ASN A 87 21.29 -1.36 -9.84
N GLU A 88 21.33 -1.49 -11.16
CA GLU A 88 21.72 -0.43 -12.10
C GLU A 88 20.71 0.72 -12.06
N ASN A 89 19.42 0.42 -12.16
CA ASN A 89 18.37 1.43 -12.09
C ASN A 89 18.28 2.06 -10.69
N TYR A 90 18.47 1.28 -9.63
CA TYR A 90 18.56 1.82 -8.28
C TYR A 90 19.72 2.81 -8.13
N ILE A 91 20.91 2.45 -8.61
CA ILE A 91 22.08 3.32 -8.58
C ILE A 91 21.85 4.60 -9.40
N ALA A 92 21.15 4.51 -10.54
CA ALA A 92 20.74 5.66 -11.34
C ALA A 92 19.86 6.64 -10.57
N ILE A 93 18.80 6.11 -9.94
CA ILE A 93 17.86 6.91 -9.16
C ILE A 93 18.58 7.54 -7.98
N LYS A 94 19.42 6.78 -7.27
CA LYS A 94 20.26 7.30 -6.19
C LYS A 94 21.18 8.42 -6.67
N PHE A 95 21.79 8.28 -7.84
CA PHE A 95 22.63 9.32 -8.42
C PHE A 95 21.82 10.59 -8.72
N LEU A 96 20.66 10.44 -9.38
CA LEU A 96 19.77 11.56 -9.68
C LEU A 96 19.25 12.24 -8.42
N TRP A 97 18.88 11.47 -7.40
CA TRP A 97 18.42 11.96 -6.10
C TRP A 97 19.49 12.79 -5.39
N ASN A 98 20.74 12.33 -5.41
CA ASN A 98 21.86 13.06 -4.81
C ASN A 98 22.22 14.34 -5.59
N LEU A 99 21.82 14.45 -6.85
CA LEU A 99 22.09 15.61 -7.69
C LEU A 99 20.95 16.64 -7.63
N HIS A 100 19.71 16.19 -7.81
CA HIS A 100 18.50 17.02 -7.87
C HIS A 100 17.26 16.27 -7.33
N PRO A 101 17.06 16.19 -6.00
CA PRO A 101 15.95 15.44 -5.42
C PRO A 101 14.58 15.99 -5.83
N ASP A 102 14.41 17.32 -5.84
CA ASP A 102 13.14 17.96 -6.23
C ASP A 102 12.73 17.63 -7.67
N LEU A 103 13.72 17.45 -8.56
CA LEU A 103 13.46 17.02 -9.95
C LEU A 103 12.97 15.59 -9.98
N VAL A 104 13.55 14.69 -9.19
CA VAL A 104 13.12 13.29 -9.14
C VAL A 104 11.66 13.20 -8.67
N VAL A 105 11.28 14.00 -7.67
CA VAL A 105 9.89 14.09 -7.21
C VAL A 105 8.98 14.64 -8.30
N ALA A 106 9.35 15.76 -8.94
CA ALA A 106 8.55 16.37 -10.00
C ALA A 106 8.34 15.42 -11.21
N GLU A 107 9.33 14.62 -11.56
CA GLU A 107 9.19 13.63 -12.64
C GLU A 107 8.28 12.47 -12.26
N LEU A 108 8.27 12.06 -10.99
CA LEU A 108 7.34 11.04 -10.49
C LEU A 108 5.90 11.57 -10.48
N GLU A 109 5.70 12.83 -10.07
CA GLU A 109 4.40 13.52 -10.16
C GLU A 109 3.95 13.66 -11.63
N ARG A 110 4.88 13.95 -12.54
CA ARG A 110 4.58 14.02 -13.98
C ARG A 110 4.07 12.69 -14.53
N CYS A 111 4.56 11.55 -14.03
CA CYS A 111 4.03 10.24 -14.42
C CYS A 111 2.53 10.11 -14.16
N ALA A 112 2.00 10.76 -13.11
CA ALA A 112 0.58 10.77 -12.80
C ALA A 112 -0.25 11.58 -13.82
N VAL A 113 0.30 12.70 -14.28
CA VAL A 113 -0.41 13.61 -15.20
C VAL A 113 -0.45 13.07 -16.64
N VAL A 114 0.62 12.43 -17.10
CA VAL A 114 0.75 12.05 -18.53
C VAL A 114 0.10 10.72 -18.88
N ASN A 115 -0.33 9.93 -17.89
CA ASN A 115 -0.90 8.59 -18.10
C ASN A 115 -2.34 8.48 -17.61
N THR A 116 -3.22 9.30 -18.18
CA THR A 116 -4.65 9.36 -17.83
C THR A 116 -5.44 8.09 -18.16
N ALA A 117 -4.86 7.17 -18.94
CA ALA A 117 -5.47 5.90 -19.31
C ALA A 117 -5.34 4.81 -18.22
N ILE A 118 -4.43 4.98 -17.26
CA ILE A 118 -4.27 4.06 -16.12
C ILE A 118 -5.25 4.49 -15.03
N ASP A 119 -5.92 3.52 -14.41
CA ASP A 119 -6.73 3.79 -13.23
C ASP A 119 -5.88 4.45 -12.12
N GLN A 120 -6.48 5.39 -11.39
CA GLN A 120 -5.78 6.16 -10.37
C GLN A 120 -5.23 5.28 -9.24
N TYR A 121 -5.97 4.25 -8.82
CA TYR A 121 -5.57 3.33 -7.77
C TYR A 121 -4.45 2.44 -8.25
N GLU A 122 -4.52 1.97 -9.50
CA GLU A 122 -3.45 1.18 -10.11
C GLU A 122 -2.15 1.98 -10.26
N LEU A 123 -2.24 3.24 -10.70
CA LEU A 123 -1.08 4.10 -10.82
C LEU A 123 -0.46 4.39 -9.45
N HIS A 124 -1.29 4.68 -8.45
CA HIS A 124 -0.83 4.87 -7.09
C HIS A 124 -0.14 3.60 -6.56
N ARG A 125 -0.76 2.43 -6.71
CA ARG A 125 -0.20 1.13 -6.33
C ARG A 125 1.19 0.91 -6.93
N ARG A 126 1.36 1.20 -8.22
CA ARG A 126 2.64 1.06 -8.92
C ARG A 126 3.71 1.98 -8.32
N ILE A 127 3.37 3.24 -8.05
CA ILE A 127 4.27 4.21 -7.42
C ILE A 127 4.70 3.73 -6.02
N ILE A 128 3.76 3.29 -5.18
CA ILE A 128 4.05 2.78 -3.83
C ILE A 128 4.94 1.53 -3.89
N THR A 129 4.63 0.60 -4.79
CA THR A 129 5.40 -0.63 -4.97
C THR A 129 6.82 -0.32 -5.38
N PHE A 130 7.00 0.56 -6.37
CA PHE A 130 8.30 0.98 -6.86
C PHE A 130 9.12 1.73 -5.80
N THR A 131 8.51 2.70 -5.10
CA THR A 131 9.16 3.43 -4.01
C THR A 131 9.54 2.53 -2.83
N THR A 132 8.72 1.51 -2.53
CA THR A 132 9.05 0.46 -1.57
C THR A 132 10.31 -0.31 -2.00
N GLN A 133 10.41 -0.72 -3.27
CA GLN A 133 11.61 -1.40 -3.77
C GLN A 133 12.87 -0.50 -3.65
N ILE A 134 12.77 0.81 -3.93
CA ILE A 134 13.85 1.78 -3.70
C ILE A 134 14.23 1.81 -2.21
N ALA A 135 13.23 1.90 -1.31
CA ALA A 135 13.46 1.95 0.13
C ALA A 135 14.16 0.69 0.65
N GLN A 136 13.75 -0.51 0.22
CA GLN A 136 14.39 -1.77 0.60
C GLN A 136 15.88 -1.80 0.21
N LYS A 137 16.21 -1.41 -1.02
CA LYS A 137 17.61 -1.32 -1.47
C LYS A 137 18.40 -0.28 -0.68
N THR A 138 17.79 0.88 -0.44
CA THR A 138 18.39 1.97 0.34
C THR A 138 18.72 1.53 1.76
N ILE A 139 17.82 0.80 2.43
CA ILE A 139 18.02 0.28 3.78
C ILE A 139 19.22 -0.67 3.82
N VAL A 140 19.26 -1.65 2.91
CA VAL A 140 20.33 -2.67 2.89
C VAL A 140 21.68 -2.02 2.61
N GLU A 141 21.75 -1.10 1.66
CA GLU A 141 22.99 -0.39 1.32
C GLU A 141 23.44 0.52 2.48
N ASN A 142 22.54 1.35 3.00
CA ASN A 142 22.89 2.33 4.04
C ASN A 142 23.20 1.66 5.38
N TRP A 143 22.59 0.53 5.70
CA TRP A 143 22.86 -0.18 6.94
C TRP A 143 24.35 -0.53 7.09
N GLY A 144 25.03 -0.93 6.01
CA GLY A 144 26.47 -1.18 6.03
C GLY A 144 27.29 0.05 6.45
N LEU A 145 26.94 1.22 5.92
CA LEU A 145 27.59 2.50 6.22
C LEU A 145 27.28 2.98 7.64
N ILE A 146 26.01 2.90 8.04
CA ILE A 146 25.55 3.29 9.38
C ILE A 146 26.22 2.43 10.44
N LYS A 147 26.22 1.11 10.25
CA LYS A 147 26.86 0.15 11.16
C LYS A 147 28.36 0.47 11.34
N LYS A 148 29.07 0.76 10.25
CA LYS A 148 30.48 1.15 10.31
C LYS A 148 30.68 2.43 11.10
N SER A 149 29.89 3.48 10.82
CA SER A 149 29.95 4.75 11.54
C SER A 149 29.67 4.60 13.04
N LEU A 150 28.67 3.82 13.44
CA LEU A 150 28.32 3.58 14.85
C LEU A 150 29.44 2.87 15.62
N ILE A 151 30.19 1.98 14.95
CA ILE A 151 31.36 1.30 15.51
C ILE A 151 32.52 2.28 15.65
N GLU A 152 32.83 3.04 14.60
CA GLU A 152 33.95 4.01 14.57
C GLU A 152 33.78 5.10 15.62
N ARG A 153 32.56 5.58 15.83
CA ARG A 153 32.22 6.56 16.87
C ARG A 153 32.17 5.98 18.29
N LYS A 154 32.35 4.66 18.44
CA LYS A 154 32.23 3.91 19.71
C LYS A 154 30.88 4.09 20.41
N GLU A 155 29.84 4.48 19.67
CA GLU A 155 28.49 4.64 20.20
C GLU A 155 27.87 3.28 20.55
N LEU A 156 28.14 2.25 19.74
CA LEU A 156 27.60 0.91 19.90
C LEU A 156 28.65 -0.17 19.62
N THR A 157 28.54 -1.31 20.32
CA THR A 157 29.51 -2.41 20.17
C THR A 157 29.18 -3.29 18.97
N PRO A 158 30.19 -3.81 18.23
CA PRO A 158 29.98 -4.69 17.07
C PRO A 158 29.05 -5.88 17.35
N THR A 159 29.19 -6.52 18.52
CA THR A 159 28.35 -7.66 18.94
C THR A 159 26.87 -7.27 19.09
N PHE A 160 26.59 -6.06 19.58
CA PHE A 160 25.21 -5.56 19.72
C PHE A 160 24.62 -5.31 18.34
N LEU A 161 25.36 -4.60 17.47
CA LEU A 161 24.92 -4.30 16.10
C LEU A 161 24.71 -5.56 15.26
N LYS A 162 25.48 -6.63 15.49
CA LYS A 162 25.23 -7.93 14.84
C LYS A 162 23.91 -8.56 15.29
N LYS A 163 23.59 -8.53 16.59
CA LYS A 163 22.29 -9.01 17.10
C LYS A 163 21.14 -8.16 16.58
N PHE A 164 21.30 -6.84 16.58
CA PHE A 164 20.32 -5.88 16.06
C PHE A 164 20.05 -6.09 14.57
N GLU A 165 21.11 -6.25 13.76
CA GLU A 165 21.03 -6.59 12.34
C GLU A 165 20.23 -7.87 12.07
N SER A 166 20.50 -8.93 12.84
CA SER A 166 19.81 -10.21 12.69
C SER A 166 18.35 -10.12 13.13
N PHE A 167 18.07 -9.45 14.26
CA PHE A 167 16.71 -9.32 14.79
C PHE A 167 15.81 -8.55 13.81
N PHE A 168 16.26 -7.39 13.32
CA PHE A 168 15.50 -6.55 12.39
C PHE A 168 15.72 -6.90 10.90
N GLN A 169 16.50 -7.95 10.61
CA GLN A 169 16.82 -8.42 9.26
C GLN A 169 17.30 -7.31 8.30
N LEU A 170 18.17 -6.40 8.78
CA LEU A 170 18.58 -5.19 8.05
C LEU A 170 19.43 -5.42 6.79
N LYS A 171 19.81 -6.68 6.53
CA LYS A 171 20.57 -7.08 5.33
C LYS A 171 19.70 -7.70 4.23
N ALA A 172 18.41 -7.89 4.49
CA ALA A 172 17.50 -8.48 3.54
C ALA A 172 16.59 -7.39 2.94
N GLU A 173 16.52 -7.34 1.61
CA GLU A 173 15.40 -6.69 0.93
C GLU A 173 14.14 -7.53 1.21
N PHE A 174 13.04 -6.88 1.60
CA PHE A 174 11.77 -7.55 1.93
C PHE A 174 11.93 -8.71 2.94
N PRO A 175 12.35 -8.40 4.18
CA PRO A 175 12.61 -9.41 5.20
C PRO A 175 11.37 -10.26 5.49
N ASP A 176 11.59 -11.44 6.05
CA ASP A 176 10.48 -12.32 6.44
C ASP A 176 9.81 -11.78 7.70
N VAL A 177 8.56 -11.32 7.55
CA VAL A 177 7.75 -10.76 8.64
C VAL A 177 7.45 -11.79 9.73
N PHE A 178 7.43 -13.10 9.41
CA PHE A 178 7.17 -14.17 10.36
C PHE A 178 8.39 -14.51 11.20
N VAL A 179 9.58 -14.47 10.59
CA VAL A 179 10.84 -14.64 11.33
C VAL A 179 10.99 -13.53 12.36
N TRP A 180 10.71 -12.28 11.96
CA TRP A 180 10.75 -11.15 12.89
C TRP A 180 9.71 -11.29 14.01
N SER A 181 8.46 -11.63 13.67
CA SER A 181 7.40 -11.76 14.68
C SER A 181 7.68 -12.89 15.68
N GLU A 182 8.19 -14.04 15.23
CA GLU A 182 8.61 -15.12 16.12
C GLU A 182 9.71 -14.67 17.10
N MET A 183 10.70 -13.91 16.61
CA MET A 183 11.75 -13.36 17.48
C MET A 183 11.20 -12.36 18.50
N TYR A 184 10.25 -11.51 18.09
CA TYR A 184 9.57 -10.56 18.96
C TYR A 184 8.77 -11.27 20.07
N PHE A 185 7.86 -12.19 19.69
CA PHE A 185 7.02 -12.93 20.64
C PHE A 185 7.79 -13.91 21.53
N SER A 186 8.99 -14.34 21.14
CA SER A 186 9.85 -15.17 21.98
C SER A 186 10.69 -14.37 22.98
N GLY A 187 10.56 -13.04 23.01
CA GLY A 187 11.32 -12.17 23.90
C GLY A 187 12.82 -12.14 23.60
N LYS A 188 13.22 -12.52 22.38
CA LYS A 188 14.63 -12.57 21.93
C LYS A 188 15.15 -11.22 21.46
N GLU A 189 14.56 -10.13 21.95
CA GLU A 189 14.96 -8.77 21.58
C GLU A 189 16.41 -8.47 22.00
N PRO A 190 17.15 -7.65 21.22
CA PRO A 190 18.50 -7.23 21.60
C PRO A 190 18.51 -6.50 22.96
N ASP A 191 19.47 -6.80 23.84
CA ASP A 191 19.61 -6.08 25.13
C ASP A 191 19.92 -4.59 24.91
N CYS A 192 18.91 -3.76 25.12
CA CYS A 192 18.94 -2.32 24.89
C CYS A 192 19.50 -1.51 26.07
N LYS A 193 20.03 -2.13 27.13
CA LYS A 193 20.55 -1.39 28.30
C LYS A 193 21.60 -0.32 27.93
N LYS A 194 22.38 -0.55 26.86
CA LYS A 194 23.35 0.44 26.35
C LYS A 194 22.69 1.61 25.62
N LEU A 195 21.59 1.38 24.91
CA LEU A 195 20.83 2.45 24.23
C LEU A 195 20.12 3.36 25.23
N ARG A 196 19.60 2.81 26.34
CA ARG A 196 18.97 3.62 27.40
C ARG A 196 19.92 4.65 28.02
N LYS A 197 21.23 4.35 28.08
CA LYS A 197 22.25 5.28 28.61
C LYS A 197 22.45 6.52 27.72
N ILE A 198 22.03 6.46 26.46
CA ILE A 198 22.08 7.57 25.51
C ILE A 198 20.68 8.08 25.13
N GLY A 199 19.64 7.73 25.91
CA GLY A 199 18.26 8.18 25.68
C GLY A 199 17.59 7.56 24.45
N GLN A 200 18.08 6.44 23.92
CA GLN A 200 17.51 5.74 22.76
C GLN A 200 16.90 4.38 23.14
N SER A 201 15.91 3.92 22.37
CA SER A 201 15.39 2.54 22.40
C SER A 201 15.81 1.78 21.13
N ALA A 202 15.74 0.45 21.12
CA ALA A 202 15.97 -0.32 19.88
C ALA A 202 14.96 0.08 18.80
N LEU A 203 13.72 0.33 19.19
CA LEU A 203 12.68 0.79 18.29
C LEU A 203 13.00 2.16 17.70
N SER A 204 13.43 3.14 18.49
CA SER A 204 13.78 4.46 17.98
C SER A 204 14.98 4.39 17.04
N LEU A 205 15.98 3.56 17.37
CA LEU A 205 17.12 3.32 16.51
C LEU A 205 16.68 2.67 15.18
N TYR A 206 15.82 1.67 15.24
CA TYR A 206 15.28 0.98 14.07
C TYR A 206 14.52 1.94 13.15
N VAL A 207 13.56 2.70 13.70
CA VAL A 207 12.77 3.70 12.95
C VAL A 207 13.69 4.75 12.32
N SER A 208 14.73 5.20 13.02
CA SER A 208 15.67 6.18 12.45
C SER A 208 16.48 5.65 11.26
N MET A 209 16.62 4.31 11.14
CA MET A 209 17.38 3.66 10.07
C MET A 209 16.54 3.37 8.84
N ILE A 210 15.30 2.93 9.05
CA ILE A 210 14.42 2.49 7.95
C ILE A 210 13.38 3.54 7.56
N GLY A 211 13.16 4.55 8.41
CA GLY A 211 12.11 5.54 8.23
C GLY A 211 10.73 5.04 8.66
N TYR A 212 9.82 5.98 8.91
CA TYR A 212 8.46 5.67 9.36
C TYR A 212 7.68 4.86 8.33
N VAL A 213 7.83 5.14 7.03
CA VAL A 213 7.13 4.43 5.95
C VAL A 213 7.40 2.93 5.98
N GLU A 214 8.67 2.55 6.02
CA GLU A 214 9.04 1.13 6.08
C GLU A 214 8.83 0.51 7.45
N TYR A 215 8.99 1.29 8.52
CA TYR A 215 8.63 0.83 9.86
C TYR A 215 7.16 0.40 9.88
N HIS A 216 6.27 1.25 9.40
CA HIS A 216 4.85 0.95 9.30
C HIS A 216 4.64 -0.27 8.41
N ARG A 217 5.16 -0.31 7.17
CA ARG A 217 4.99 -1.46 6.27
C ARG A 217 5.37 -2.80 6.91
N ARG A 218 6.50 -2.84 7.63
CA ARG A 218 7.02 -4.06 8.27
C ARG A 218 6.36 -4.41 9.62
N GLN A 219 5.57 -3.51 10.19
CA GLN A 219 5.02 -3.63 11.56
C GLN A 219 3.50 -3.50 11.60
N ARG A 220 2.84 -3.36 10.45
CA ARG A 220 1.38 -3.21 10.31
C ARG A 220 0.59 -4.49 10.60
N GLY A 221 0.66 -4.98 11.82
CA GLY A 221 -0.58 -5.11 12.56
C GLY A 221 -0.87 -3.76 13.21
N HIS A 222 -2.13 -3.37 13.40
CA HIS A 222 -2.45 -2.42 14.48
C HIS A 222 -1.70 -2.88 15.74
N LYS A 223 -1.24 -1.99 16.63
CA LYS A 223 -0.55 -2.42 17.87
C LYS A 223 -1.32 -3.52 18.61
N ASP A 224 -2.63 -3.53 18.50
CA ASP A 224 -3.54 -4.53 19.08
C ASP A 224 -3.50 -5.91 18.37
N TYR A 225 -3.14 -5.96 17.09
CA TYR A 225 -3.00 -7.20 16.30
C TYR A 225 -1.57 -7.74 16.27
N LEU A 226 -0.58 -6.88 16.50
CA LEU A 226 0.79 -7.31 16.82
C LEU A 226 0.85 -8.11 18.13
N GLU A 227 -0.25 -8.24 18.88
CA GLU A 227 -0.35 -9.13 20.03
C GLU A 227 -0.78 -10.56 19.63
N THR A 228 -1.36 -10.72 18.43
CA THR A 228 -1.72 -12.05 17.92
C THR A 228 -0.50 -12.68 17.25
N LYS A 229 -0.12 -13.88 17.73
CA LYS A 229 0.94 -14.67 17.11
C LYS A 229 0.60 -14.90 15.63
N PRO A 230 1.60 -14.94 14.73
CA PRO A 230 1.34 -15.28 13.33
C PRO A 230 0.54 -16.59 13.28
N PRO A 231 -0.56 -16.63 12.50
CA PRO A 231 -1.44 -17.77 12.57
C PRO A 231 -0.75 -18.99 11.99
N LYS A 232 -1.04 -20.16 12.57
CA LYS A 232 -0.56 -21.44 12.08
C LYS A 232 -1.42 -21.83 10.88
N TRP A 233 -1.03 -21.45 9.67
CA TRP A 233 -1.70 -21.91 8.45
C TRP A 233 -1.04 -23.16 7.87
N GLU A 234 -1.84 -23.90 7.12
CA GLU A 234 -1.44 -25.08 6.33
C GLU A 234 -1.38 -24.74 4.83
N LEU A 235 -1.02 -23.50 4.47
CA LEU A 235 -0.85 -23.13 3.07
C LEU A 235 0.27 -23.96 2.43
N SER A 236 0.09 -24.30 1.16
CA SER A 236 1.16 -24.93 0.39
C SER A 236 2.36 -23.99 0.23
N GLU A 237 3.55 -24.58 0.12
CA GLU A 237 4.79 -23.82 -0.08
C GLU A 237 4.74 -22.94 -1.34
N SER A 238 4.04 -23.39 -2.39
CA SER A 238 3.87 -22.64 -3.63
C SER A 238 3.07 -21.36 -3.42
N VAL A 239 1.96 -21.41 -2.66
CA VAL A 239 1.13 -20.25 -2.36
C VAL A 239 1.90 -19.25 -1.50
N PHE A 240 2.65 -19.73 -0.51
CA PHE A 240 3.47 -18.85 0.33
C PHE A 240 4.58 -18.15 -0.47
N ARG A 241 5.24 -18.88 -1.39
CA ARG A 241 6.27 -18.32 -2.26
C ARG A 241 5.71 -17.26 -3.20
N ASP A 242 4.55 -17.53 -3.79
CA ASP A 242 3.85 -16.58 -4.65
C ASP A 242 3.40 -15.33 -3.86
N LEU A 243 2.93 -15.48 -2.62
CA LEU A 243 2.62 -14.34 -1.73
C LEU A 243 3.85 -13.46 -1.47
N LYS A 244 5.01 -14.07 -1.17
CA LYS A 244 6.27 -13.34 -0.97
C LYS A 244 6.75 -12.63 -2.23
N GLU A 245 6.45 -13.16 -3.41
CA GLU A 245 6.77 -12.50 -4.68
C GLU A 245 5.81 -11.34 -4.99
N ALA A 246 4.52 -11.52 -4.66
CA ALA A 246 3.51 -10.47 -4.80
C ALA A 246 3.77 -9.27 -3.86
N GLU A 247 4.40 -9.49 -2.70
CA GLU A 247 4.89 -8.40 -1.83
C GLU A 247 5.82 -7.44 -2.60
N ARG A 248 6.69 -8.00 -3.44
CA ARG A 248 7.73 -7.27 -4.17
C ARG A 248 7.23 -6.63 -5.45
N SER A 249 6.40 -7.36 -6.18
CA SER A 249 5.97 -7.01 -7.54
C SER A 249 4.61 -6.33 -7.58
N ASN A 250 3.71 -6.62 -6.62
CA ASN A 250 2.36 -6.05 -6.56
C ASN A 250 2.14 -5.09 -5.40
N GLY A 251 2.98 -5.12 -4.38
CA GLY A 251 2.80 -4.35 -3.14
C GLY A 251 1.84 -5.01 -2.16
N VAL A 252 1.70 -6.34 -2.21
CA VAL A 252 0.84 -7.11 -1.30
C VAL A 252 1.39 -7.07 0.13
N ASN A 253 0.54 -6.88 1.13
CA ASN A 253 0.92 -6.99 2.53
C ASN A 253 0.81 -8.44 3.00
N VAL A 254 1.95 -9.13 3.03
CA VAL A 254 2.07 -10.52 3.45
C VAL A 254 1.43 -10.74 4.82
N TRP A 255 1.68 -9.87 5.81
CA TRP A 255 1.13 -10.03 7.16
C TRP A 255 -0.40 -9.95 7.19
N ASN A 256 -0.98 -8.99 6.47
CA ASN A 256 -2.44 -8.82 6.44
C ASN A 256 -3.13 -9.98 5.73
N ILE A 257 -2.65 -10.35 4.54
CA ILE A 257 -3.19 -11.46 3.75
C ILE A 257 -3.17 -12.77 4.53
N SER A 258 -2.07 -13.00 5.20
CA SER A 258 -1.87 -14.09 6.11
C SER A 258 -2.96 -14.18 7.19
N HIS A 259 -3.30 -13.06 7.85
CA HIS A 259 -4.38 -13.06 8.83
C HIS A 259 -5.76 -13.23 8.17
N LEU A 260 -5.98 -12.61 7.02
CA LEU A 260 -7.22 -12.78 6.23
C LEU A 260 -7.47 -14.24 5.88
N ILE A 261 -6.46 -14.96 5.39
CA ILE A 261 -6.54 -16.40 5.11
C ILE A 261 -6.96 -17.18 6.35
N HIS A 262 -6.32 -16.91 7.48
CA HIS A 262 -6.61 -17.60 8.74
C HIS A 262 -8.04 -17.34 9.23
N TRP A 263 -8.44 -16.06 9.32
CA TRP A 263 -9.73 -15.65 9.86
C TRP A 263 -10.89 -15.96 8.91
N LEU A 264 -10.67 -16.03 7.59
CA LEU A 264 -11.66 -16.54 6.66
C LEU A 264 -11.67 -18.07 6.55
N GLY A 265 -10.63 -18.75 7.06
CA GLY A 265 -10.46 -20.19 6.92
C GLY A 265 -10.35 -20.61 5.46
N LEU A 266 -9.59 -19.85 4.66
CA LEU A 266 -9.33 -20.16 3.24
C LEU A 266 -8.43 -21.39 3.13
N GLY A 267 -8.78 -22.31 2.23
CA GLY A 267 -8.16 -23.63 2.12
C GLY A 267 -8.58 -24.61 3.22
N GLN A 268 -9.55 -24.23 4.07
CA GLN A 268 -10.06 -25.07 5.17
C GLN A 268 -11.57 -25.28 5.03
N ASN A 269 -12.08 -26.38 5.60
CA ASN A 269 -13.52 -26.64 5.71
C ASN A 269 -14.15 -25.85 6.88
N LYS A 270 -13.95 -24.53 6.91
CA LYS A 270 -14.61 -23.61 7.85
C LYS A 270 -16.04 -23.33 7.39
N ARG A 271 -17.01 -23.47 8.30
CA ARG A 271 -18.43 -23.14 8.11
C ARG A 271 -18.85 -22.14 9.19
N PHE A 272 -19.17 -20.92 8.79
CA PHE A 272 -19.46 -19.84 9.74
C PHE A 272 -20.80 -20.06 10.45
N GLU A 273 -21.72 -20.76 9.81
CA GLU A 273 -23.05 -21.11 10.31
C GLU A 273 -23.00 -21.99 11.58
N LEU A 274 -21.85 -22.65 11.83
CA LEU A 274 -21.62 -23.49 13.01
C LEU A 274 -20.88 -22.76 14.14
N CYS A 275 -20.46 -21.52 13.93
CA CYS A 275 -19.69 -20.75 14.89
C CYS A 275 -20.61 -20.04 15.89
N GLY A 276 -20.12 -19.81 17.11
CA GLY A 276 -20.85 -19.05 18.12
C GLY A 276 -20.89 -17.55 17.80
N LYS A 277 -21.84 -16.82 18.41
CA LYS A 277 -21.99 -15.36 18.22
C LYS A 277 -20.69 -14.58 18.47
N ASP A 278 -20.01 -14.86 19.58
CA ASP A 278 -18.76 -14.16 19.94
C ASP A 278 -17.62 -14.47 18.97
N GLU A 279 -17.59 -15.68 18.43
CA GLU A 279 -16.61 -16.07 17.41
C GLU A 279 -16.85 -15.30 16.11
N ILE A 280 -18.10 -15.22 15.64
CA ILE A 280 -18.44 -14.44 14.45
C ILE A 280 -18.09 -12.95 14.66
N LEU A 281 -18.44 -12.37 15.82
CA LEU A 281 -18.11 -10.98 16.11
C LEU A 281 -16.59 -10.73 16.05
N ASN A 282 -15.81 -11.62 16.65
CA ASN A 282 -14.35 -11.54 16.60
C ASN A 282 -13.86 -11.59 15.15
N HIS A 283 -14.31 -12.56 14.34
CA HIS A 283 -13.93 -12.63 12.93
C HIS A 283 -14.23 -11.32 12.18
N LEU A 284 -15.42 -10.74 12.37
CA LEU A 284 -15.80 -9.47 11.73
C LEU A 284 -14.92 -8.30 12.16
N MET A 285 -14.69 -8.11 13.47
CA MET A 285 -13.88 -7.01 13.98
C MET A 285 -12.45 -7.07 13.46
N ILE A 286 -11.91 -8.28 13.36
CA ILE A 286 -10.56 -8.53 12.85
C ILE A 286 -10.49 -8.20 11.36
N LEU A 287 -11.44 -8.70 10.57
CA LEU A 287 -11.46 -8.45 9.14
C LEU A 287 -11.72 -6.98 8.81
N ASP A 288 -12.66 -6.32 9.50
CA ASP A 288 -12.92 -4.88 9.33
C ASP A 288 -11.65 -4.07 9.63
N THR A 289 -10.91 -4.44 10.67
CA THR A 289 -9.62 -3.79 10.96
C THR A 289 -8.59 -4.05 9.88
N LEU A 290 -8.41 -5.30 9.43
CA LEU A 290 -7.41 -5.65 8.41
C LEU A 290 -7.69 -4.94 7.08
N ILE A 291 -8.96 -4.91 6.66
CA ILE A 291 -9.45 -4.24 5.46
C ILE A 291 -9.32 -2.72 5.57
N SER A 292 -9.51 -2.16 6.76
CA SER A 292 -9.39 -0.71 7.00
C SER A 292 -7.96 -0.25 7.25
N SER A 293 -7.06 -1.13 7.69
CA SER A 293 -5.68 -0.80 8.10
C SER A 293 -4.73 -0.48 6.95
N TRP A 294 -5.26 -0.37 5.73
CA TRP A 294 -4.46 -0.17 4.54
C TRP A 294 -3.71 1.17 4.59
N TYR A 295 -2.43 1.18 4.22
CA TYR A 295 -1.49 2.27 4.56
C TYR A 295 -1.78 3.59 3.88
N ILE A 296 -2.82 3.67 3.09
CA ILE A 296 -3.01 4.75 2.17
C ILE A 296 -4.52 4.83 2.11
N ASP A 297 -5.10 5.80 2.81
CA ASP A 297 -6.52 6.16 2.68
C ASP A 297 -6.91 6.38 1.19
N ASP A 298 -5.92 6.44 0.30
CA ASP A 298 -6.04 6.62 -1.14
C ASP A 298 -6.18 5.33 -1.97
N ILE A 299 -6.08 4.10 -1.42
CA ILE A 299 -6.44 2.86 -2.15
C ILE A 299 -7.44 2.04 -1.35
N THR A 300 -8.66 1.93 -1.90
CA THR A 300 -9.73 1.14 -1.28
C THR A 300 -9.41 -0.35 -1.32
N TRP A 301 -9.97 -1.12 -0.37
CA TRP A 301 -9.80 -2.58 -0.36
C TRP A 301 -10.23 -3.25 -1.68
N TYR A 302 -11.30 -2.74 -2.30
CA TYR A 302 -11.82 -3.26 -3.56
C TYR A 302 -10.78 -3.22 -4.68
N GLU A 303 -9.98 -2.15 -4.72
CA GLU A 303 -8.90 -1.88 -5.68
C GLU A 303 -7.51 -2.27 -5.14
N SER A 304 -7.45 -2.97 -4.00
CA SER A 304 -6.18 -3.32 -3.37
C SER A 304 -5.51 -4.52 -4.06
N PRO A 305 -4.17 -4.54 -4.20
CA PRO A 305 -3.42 -5.74 -4.59
C PRO A 305 -3.65 -6.92 -3.64
N ASP A 306 -3.95 -6.67 -2.36
CA ASP A 306 -4.26 -7.71 -1.38
C ASP A 306 -5.51 -8.51 -1.81
N ARG A 307 -6.62 -7.81 -2.06
CA ARG A 307 -7.85 -8.43 -2.55
C ARG A 307 -7.64 -9.10 -3.91
N ALA A 308 -6.95 -8.45 -4.83
CA ALA A 308 -6.67 -9.02 -6.16
C ALA A 308 -5.85 -10.31 -6.06
N TRP A 309 -4.87 -10.36 -5.16
CA TRP A 309 -4.09 -11.57 -4.90
C TRP A 309 -4.95 -12.69 -4.32
N LEU A 310 -5.82 -12.39 -3.34
CA LEU A 310 -6.75 -13.36 -2.74
C LEU A 310 -7.69 -13.96 -3.79
N ARG A 311 -8.32 -13.12 -4.64
CA ARG A 311 -9.21 -13.58 -5.72
C ARG A 311 -8.46 -14.40 -6.76
N ARG A 312 -7.22 -14.05 -7.11
CA ARG A 312 -6.42 -14.86 -8.06
C ARG A 312 -6.06 -16.23 -7.46
N THR A 313 -5.70 -16.28 -6.19
CA THR A 313 -5.16 -17.48 -5.53
C THR A 313 -6.26 -18.45 -5.10
N PHE A 314 -7.32 -17.94 -4.44
CA PHE A 314 -8.41 -18.75 -3.90
C PHE A 314 -9.69 -18.71 -4.75
N LYS A 315 -9.71 -17.88 -5.81
CA LYS A 315 -10.82 -17.78 -6.77
C LYS A 315 -12.15 -17.51 -6.05
N GLU A 316 -13.19 -18.25 -6.41
CA GLU A 316 -14.53 -18.10 -5.87
C GLU A 316 -14.60 -18.44 -4.38
N GLU A 317 -13.67 -19.24 -3.83
CA GLU A 317 -13.66 -19.59 -2.41
C GLU A 317 -13.55 -18.34 -1.53
N TYR A 318 -12.72 -17.37 -1.92
CA TYR A 318 -12.55 -16.13 -1.17
C TYR A 318 -13.87 -15.36 -1.08
N ASP A 319 -14.52 -15.11 -2.22
CA ASP A 319 -15.77 -14.38 -2.28
C ASP A 319 -16.88 -15.15 -1.51
N GLN A 320 -16.95 -16.48 -1.64
CA GLN A 320 -17.92 -17.32 -0.93
C GLN A 320 -17.76 -17.28 0.59
N LYS A 321 -16.53 -17.38 1.10
CA LYS A 321 -16.24 -17.40 2.56
C LYS A 321 -16.53 -16.05 3.19
N LEU A 322 -16.15 -14.98 2.53
CA LEU A 322 -16.42 -13.62 3.00
C LEU A 322 -17.92 -13.33 3.03
N ASN A 323 -18.66 -13.72 1.98
CA ASN A 323 -20.12 -13.58 1.94
C ASN A 323 -20.80 -14.44 3.01
N SER A 324 -20.43 -15.72 3.16
CA SER A 324 -20.98 -16.61 4.22
C SER A 324 -20.78 -16.02 5.62
N LEU A 325 -19.62 -15.41 5.91
CA LEU A 325 -19.41 -14.72 7.17
C LEU A 325 -20.35 -13.52 7.34
N CYS A 326 -20.44 -12.65 6.34
CA CYS A 326 -21.30 -11.46 6.37
C CYS A 326 -22.79 -11.81 6.49
N ASP A 327 -23.24 -12.85 5.79
CA ASP A 327 -24.63 -13.33 5.81
C ASP A 327 -24.95 -13.96 7.17
N THR A 328 -24.06 -14.81 7.68
CA THR A 328 -24.19 -15.39 9.03
C THR A 328 -24.26 -14.29 10.09
N ALA A 329 -23.38 -13.29 10.00
CA ALA A 329 -23.39 -12.14 10.88
C ALA A 329 -24.70 -11.34 10.78
N SER A 330 -25.17 -11.07 9.57
CA SER A 330 -26.40 -10.34 9.33
C SER A 330 -27.62 -11.04 9.94
N ASN A 331 -27.62 -12.38 10.00
CA ASN A 331 -28.66 -13.16 10.66
C ASN A 331 -28.53 -13.15 12.19
N ILE A 332 -27.31 -13.24 12.75
CA ILE A 332 -27.08 -13.32 14.20
C ILE A 332 -27.23 -11.95 14.89
N PHE A 333 -26.74 -10.89 14.23
CA PHE A 333 -26.76 -9.52 14.73
C PHE A 333 -27.87 -8.69 14.09
N ARG A 334 -28.89 -9.35 13.52
CA ARG A 334 -30.07 -8.66 13.01
C ARG A 334 -30.74 -7.94 14.18
N ASP A 335 -30.54 -6.63 14.24
CA ASP A 335 -31.17 -5.80 15.26
C ASP A 335 -32.60 -5.51 14.80
N GLU A 336 -33.52 -6.43 15.12
CA GLU A 336 -34.94 -6.29 14.81
C GLU A 336 -35.53 -5.03 15.48
N GLU A 337 -35.02 -4.61 16.65
CA GLU A 337 -35.46 -3.36 17.28
C GLU A 337 -35.00 -2.14 16.50
N LEU A 338 -33.75 -2.09 16.02
CA LEU A 338 -33.27 -1.00 15.17
C LEU A 338 -34.01 -0.97 13.83
N LEU A 339 -34.26 -2.13 13.20
CA LEU A 339 -35.03 -2.22 11.95
C LEU A 339 -36.49 -1.77 12.15
N ASN A 340 -37.13 -2.21 13.23
CA ASN A 340 -38.49 -1.78 13.59
C ASN A 340 -38.55 -0.29 13.95
N HIS A 341 -37.51 0.22 14.63
CA HIS A 341 -37.37 1.64 14.95
C HIS A 341 -37.20 2.46 13.68
N ILE A 342 -36.37 2.00 12.73
CA ILE A 342 -36.20 2.60 11.40
C ILE A 342 -37.53 2.61 10.65
N GLN A 343 -38.28 1.51 10.62
CA GLN A 343 -39.61 1.44 9.99
C GLN A 343 -40.62 2.38 10.66
N THR A 344 -40.60 2.49 11.98
CA THR A 344 -41.48 3.40 12.73
C THR A 344 -41.15 4.86 12.43
N LEU A 345 -39.86 5.18 12.39
CA LEU A 345 -39.35 6.49 12.04
C LEU A 345 -39.67 6.85 10.57
N LYS A 346 -39.61 5.90 9.62
CA LYS A 346 -40.04 6.06 8.21
C LYS A 346 -41.51 6.48 8.11
N LEU A 347 -42.38 5.86 8.91
CA LEU A 347 -43.82 6.16 8.93
C LEU A 347 -44.14 7.54 9.52
N GLN A 348 -43.26 8.08 10.37
CA GLN A 348 -43.47 9.34 11.09
C GLN A 348 -42.87 10.57 10.38
N ALA A 349 -41.85 10.39 9.54
CA ALA A 349 -41.18 11.50 8.88
C ALA A 349 -41.87 11.88 7.56
N LYS A 350 -42.59 13.00 7.57
CA LYS A 350 -42.88 13.75 6.34
C LYS A 350 -41.62 14.56 5.96
N GLU A 351 -41.01 14.19 4.83
CA GLU A 351 -40.08 14.98 4.02
C GLU A 351 -38.58 15.08 4.40
N ASN A 352 -38.09 14.55 5.53
CA ASN A 352 -36.64 14.63 5.88
C ASN A 352 -36.01 13.32 6.39
N PHE A 353 -36.44 12.18 5.85
CA PHE A 353 -35.91 10.87 6.23
C PHE A 353 -34.63 10.48 5.44
N ASP A 354 -33.89 9.53 6.02
CA ASP A 354 -32.99 8.54 5.39
C ASP A 354 -31.45 8.68 5.38
N TYR A 355 -30.82 9.86 5.36
CA TYR A 355 -29.34 9.90 5.25
C TYR A 355 -28.61 9.47 6.54
N GLY A 356 -29.09 9.92 7.69
CA GLY A 356 -28.48 9.58 8.99
C GLY A 356 -28.63 8.10 9.37
N ILE A 357 -29.61 7.38 8.79
CA ILE A 357 -29.87 5.98 9.12
C ILE A 357 -28.93 5.04 8.37
N ILE A 358 -28.68 5.28 7.08
CA ILE A 358 -27.65 4.53 6.34
C ILE A 358 -26.29 4.72 7.02
N SER A 359 -25.96 5.97 7.37
CA SER A 359 -24.77 6.30 8.14
C SER A 359 -24.69 5.50 9.45
N LYS A 360 -25.76 5.53 10.25
CA LYS A 360 -25.84 4.81 11.52
C LYS A 360 -25.71 3.30 11.34
N LEU A 361 -26.40 2.71 10.37
CA LEU A 361 -26.34 1.27 10.08
C LEU A 361 -24.93 0.84 9.71
N ILE A 362 -24.26 1.57 8.83
CA ILE A 362 -22.90 1.26 8.39
C ILE A 362 -21.88 1.49 9.53
N ASN A 363 -22.04 2.54 10.32
CA ASN A 363 -21.07 2.87 11.37
C ASN A 363 -21.23 2.03 12.64
N GLU A 364 -22.46 1.66 13.01
CA GLU A 364 -22.72 0.90 14.24
C GLU A 364 -22.71 -0.63 14.01
N ASN A 365 -22.94 -1.10 12.77
CA ASN A 365 -22.92 -2.53 12.45
C ASN A 365 -21.68 -2.92 11.62
N VAL A 366 -20.76 -3.67 12.25
CA VAL A 366 -19.51 -4.13 11.61
C VAL A 366 -19.76 -5.00 10.38
N ALA A 367 -20.83 -5.80 10.34
CA ALA A 367 -21.15 -6.65 9.20
C ALA A 367 -21.56 -5.79 7.99
N TYR A 368 -22.45 -4.80 8.20
CA TYR A 368 -22.83 -3.87 7.13
C TYR A 368 -21.66 -3.04 6.64
N ARG A 369 -20.81 -2.55 7.55
CA ARG A 369 -19.57 -1.86 7.18
C ARG A 369 -18.67 -2.71 6.30
N LEU A 370 -18.44 -3.96 6.69
CA LEU A 370 -17.61 -4.89 5.94
C LEU A 370 -18.21 -5.15 4.56
N THR A 371 -19.50 -5.48 4.49
CA THR A 371 -20.23 -5.75 3.24
C THR A 371 -20.19 -4.58 2.27
N VAL A 372 -20.34 -3.35 2.75
CA VAL A 372 -20.23 -2.14 1.90
C VAL A 372 -18.79 -1.95 1.39
N LYS A 373 -17.78 -2.04 2.28
CA LYS A 373 -16.37 -1.88 1.92
C LYS A 373 -15.87 -2.93 0.92
N ILE A 374 -16.26 -4.19 1.07
CA ILE A 374 -15.77 -5.28 0.20
C ILE A 374 -16.30 -5.16 -1.23
N ASN A 375 -17.41 -4.44 -1.42
CA ASN A 375 -17.99 -4.08 -2.70
C ASN A 375 -17.48 -2.74 -3.23
N GLY A 376 -16.49 -2.12 -2.58
CA GLY A 376 -15.84 -0.89 -3.06
C GLY A 376 -16.68 0.38 -2.90
N LEU A 377 -17.66 0.34 -2.01
CA LEU A 377 -18.44 1.52 -1.62
C LEU A 377 -18.07 1.90 -0.18
N ASP A 378 -18.45 3.11 0.20
CA ASP A 378 -18.35 3.61 1.57
C ASP A 378 -19.69 4.19 2.02
N GLU A 379 -19.73 4.63 3.28
CA GLU A 379 -20.91 5.24 3.88
C GLU A 379 -21.43 6.44 3.06
N GLN A 380 -20.54 7.34 2.65
CA GLN A 380 -20.91 8.58 1.98
C GLN A 380 -21.50 8.29 0.60
N MET A 381 -20.90 7.36 -0.13
CA MET A 381 -21.39 6.90 -1.42
C MET A 381 -22.77 6.25 -1.27
N MET A 382 -22.98 5.39 -0.27
CA MET A 382 -24.29 4.76 -0.04
C MET A 382 -25.38 5.78 0.32
N VAL A 383 -25.05 6.77 1.15
CA VAL A 383 -25.94 7.89 1.49
C VAL A 383 -26.31 8.69 0.23
N LEU A 384 -25.34 8.97 -0.64
CA LEU A 384 -25.56 9.73 -1.87
C LEU A 384 -26.37 8.94 -2.91
N ILE A 385 -26.13 7.64 -3.05
CA ILE A 385 -26.93 6.76 -3.90
C ILE A 385 -28.39 6.79 -3.44
N LYS A 386 -28.64 6.68 -2.13
CA LYS A 386 -30.00 6.78 -1.58
C LYS A 386 -30.65 8.14 -1.86
N PHE A 387 -29.89 9.22 -1.73
CA PHE A 387 -30.39 10.57 -2.05
C PHE A 387 -30.90 10.66 -3.49
N PHE A 388 -30.14 10.12 -4.44
CA PHE A 388 -30.55 10.10 -5.83
C PHE A 388 -31.68 9.09 -6.09
N GLN A 389 -31.70 7.95 -5.39
CA GLN A 389 -32.80 6.99 -5.43
C GLN A 389 -34.14 7.67 -5.07
N ASP A 390 -34.18 8.41 -3.97
CA ASP A 390 -35.40 9.05 -3.49
C ASP A 390 -35.91 10.14 -4.43
N ARG A 391 -35.00 10.91 -5.03
CA ARG A 391 -35.33 11.91 -6.05
C ARG A 391 -35.90 11.31 -7.33
N ASN A 392 -35.47 10.10 -7.67
CA ASN A 392 -35.84 9.42 -8.91
C ASN A 392 -36.85 8.28 -8.70
N THR A 393 -37.49 8.23 -7.52
CA THR A 393 -38.58 7.30 -7.24
C THR A 393 -39.91 8.00 -7.42
N GLY A 394 -40.76 7.45 -8.27
CA GLY A 394 -42.05 8.05 -8.59
C GLY A 394 -42.98 8.07 -7.37
N SER A 395 -43.50 9.24 -7.03
CA SER A 395 -44.39 9.42 -5.86
C SER A 395 -45.73 8.71 -5.97
N LYS A 396 -46.08 8.19 -7.15
CA LYS A 396 -47.37 7.55 -7.44
C LYS A 396 -47.29 6.04 -7.65
N ASP A 397 -46.21 5.54 -8.23
CA ASP A 397 -46.00 4.12 -8.54
C ASP A 397 -44.95 3.45 -7.64
N GLY A 398 -44.17 4.24 -6.89
CA GLY A 398 -43.11 3.76 -6.01
C GLY A 398 -41.93 3.14 -6.76
N HIS A 399 -41.87 3.29 -8.10
CA HIS A 399 -40.82 2.70 -8.91
C HIS A 399 -39.62 3.65 -9.01
N THR A 400 -38.42 3.12 -8.74
CA THR A 400 -37.17 3.87 -8.90
C THR A 400 -36.64 3.75 -10.32
N ASN A 401 -36.42 4.88 -10.99
CA ASN A 401 -35.65 4.91 -12.23
C ASN A 401 -34.15 4.86 -11.95
N TRP A 402 -33.58 3.65 -11.89
CA TRP A 402 -32.17 3.44 -11.55
C TRP A 402 -31.19 4.05 -12.55
N GLU A 403 -31.51 4.11 -13.85
CA GLU A 403 -30.62 4.78 -14.82
C GLU A 403 -30.48 6.27 -14.48
N ALA A 404 -31.59 6.95 -14.14
CA ALA A 404 -31.55 8.35 -13.73
C ALA A 404 -30.80 8.57 -12.40
N VAL A 405 -30.77 7.57 -11.51
CA VAL A 405 -29.94 7.58 -10.29
C VAL A 405 -28.46 7.61 -10.66
N TRP A 406 -28.03 6.74 -11.58
CA TRP A 406 -26.63 6.67 -12.00
C TRP A 406 -26.20 7.87 -12.83
N ASP A 407 -27.09 8.40 -13.66
CA ASP A 407 -26.86 9.62 -14.46
C ASP A 407 -26.77 10.89 -13.60
N SER A 408 -27.17 10.82 -12.33
CA SER A 408 -27.05 11.95 -11.38
C SER A 408 -25.63 12.14 -10.84
N PHE A 409 -24.74 11.17 -11.03
CA PHE A 409 -23.34 11.27 -10.60
C PHE A 409 -22.49 12.06 -11.61
N PRO A 410 -21.50 12.85 -11.15
CA PRO A 410 -20.52 13.46 -12.04
C PRO A 410 -19.79 12.41 -12.88
N SER A 411 -19.43 12.74 -14.11
CA SER A 411 -18.76 11.83 -15.06
C SER A 411 -17.40 11.30 -14.56
N GLU A 412 -16.79 12.02 -13.62
CA GLU A 412 -15.54 11.70 -12.94
C GLU A 412 -15.72 10.57 -11.92
N VAL A 413 -16.93 10.38 -11.38
CA VAL A 413 -17.25 9.33 -10.41
C VAL A 413 -17.65 8.06 -11.16
N LYS A 414 -16.70 7.14 -11.28
CA LYS A 414 -16.94 5.84 -11.94
C LYS A 414 -17.47 4.82 -10.93
N ILE A 415 -18.77 4.54 -11.01
CA ILE A 415 -19.40 3.42 -10.29
C ILE A 415 -19.56 2.25 -11.25
N THR A 416 -18.91 1.11 -10.93
CA THR A 416 -18.93 -0.10 -11.76
C THR A 416 -20.31 -0.76 -11.77
N LEU A 417 -20.57 -1.64 -12.74
CA LEU A 417 -21.83 -2.40 -12.78
C LEU A 417 -22.03 -3.23 -11.50
N GLU A 418 -20.98 -3.92 -11.03
CA GLU A 418 -21.02 -4.72 -9.78
C GLU A 418 -21.41 -3.85 -8.58
N GLN A 419 -20.84 -2.65 -8.46
CA GLN A 419 -21.18 -1.70 -7.40
C GLN A 419 -22.62 -1.22 -7.49
N ARG A 420 -23.12 -0.95 -8.70
CA ARG A 420 -24.53 -0.57 -8.92
C ARG A 420 -25.46 -1.68 -8.50
N GLU A 421 -25.23 -2.91 -8.97
CA GLU A 421 -26.04 -4.09 -8.65
C GLU A 421 -26.07 -4.34 -7.13
N PHE A 422 -24.91 -4.27 -6.48
CA PHE A 422 -24.81 -4.37 -5.02
C PHE A 422 -25.62 -3.28 -4.31
N ALA A 423 -25.42 -2.01 -4.67
CA ALA A 423 -26.10 -0.89 -4.01
C ALA A 423 -27.63 -0.97 -4.18
N GLN A 424 -28.11 -1.36 -5.37
CA GLN A 424 -29.53 -1.57 -5.63
C GLN A 424 -30.11 -2.66 -4.74
N SER A 425 -29.44 -3.82 -4.69
CA SER A 425 -29.88 -4.96 -3.89
C SER A 425 -29.90 -4.61 -2.41
N TRP A 426 -28.82 -4.00 -1.92
CA TRP A 426 -28.67 -3.66 -0.50
C TRP A 426 -29.70 -2.61 -0.04
N LEU A 427 -29.93 -1.55 -0.83
CA LEU A 427 -30.95 -0.55 -0.50
C LEU A 427 -32.37 -1.12 -0.56
N SER A 428 -32.63 -2.05 -1.48
CA SER A 428 -33.92 -2.74 -1.59
C SER A 428 -34.23 -3.65 -0.39
N GLN A 429 -33.20 -4.14 0.32
CA GLN A 429 -33.37 -4.91 1.55
C GLN A 429 -33.69 -4.04 2.76
N LEU A 430 -33.41 -2.73 2.69
CA LEU A 430 -33.68 -1.75 3.74
C LEU A 430 -35.02 -1.03 3.58
N SER A 431 -35.52 -0.92 2.35
CA SER A 431 -36.87 -0.44 2.02
C SER A 431 -37.93 -1.46 2.40
#